data_AF-A0A6A6FEP5-F1
#
_entry.id   AF-A0A6A6FEP5-F1
#
_cell.length_a   1.000
_cell.length_b   1.000
_cell.length_c   1.000
_cell.angle_alpha   90.00
_cell.angle_beta   90.00
_cell.angle_gamma   90.00
#
_symmetry.space_group_name_H-M   'P 1'
#
loop_
_entity.id
_entity.type
_entity.pdbx_description
1 polymer ?
#
loop_
_entity_poly.entity_id
_entity_poly.type
_entity_poly.pdbx_seq_one_letter_code
_entity_poly.pdbx_strand_id
1 'polypeptide(L)'
;MLAAARPIPLLVCSIGNPGAQYANTLHSAGHTVLNHLAARLGYGPFSKERTWGKGLVSRPTSLDSSSWTLWQSSDYMNESGKGVKAAYHEWSRKLPDGNGRLIVVHDELEKPLGAVNVKTQQGLSARGHNGLKSIMSTIGITPFVRVGVGIGRPVSREPDDVARYVLKKMDNKEKAAVEASVEQIIAQLKKLESG
;
A
#
# COMPACT_ATOMS: atom_id res chain seq x y z
N MET A 1 -1.07 -6.10 37.45
CA MET A 1 -0.41 -6.17 36.13
C MET A 1 -1.31 -5.47 35.12
N LEU A 2 -0.84 -4.41 34.46
CA LEU A 2 -1.52 -3.90 33.27
C LEU A 2 -1.40 -4.98 32.19
N ALA A 3 -2.52 -5.46 31.66
CA ALA A 3 -2.50 -6.31 30.48
C ALA A 3 -1.77 -5.55 29.36
N ALA A 4 -0.78 -6.18 28.72
CA ALA A 4 -0.13 -5.58 27.56
C ALA A 4 -1.21 -5.24 26.52
N ALA A 5 -1.22 -3.98 26.06
CA ALA A 5 -2.20 -3.55 25.07
C ALA A 5 -2.13 -4.46 23.84
N ARG A 6 -3.27 -4.97 23.39
CA ARG A 6 -3.32 -5.83 22.19
C ARG A 6 -2.84 -5.01 20.98
N PRO A 7 -2.01 -5.59 20.10
CA PRO A 7 -1.57 -4.93 18.87
C PRO A 7 -2.77 -4.46 18.02
N ILE A 8 -2.69 -3.25 17.45
CA ILE A 8 -3.74 -2.74 16.56
C ILE A 8 -3.65 -3.47 15.21
N PRO A 9 -4.71 -4.17 14.77
CA PRO A 9 -4.73 -4.83 13.48
C PRO A 9 -4.52 -3.85 12.33
N LEU A 10 -3.75 -4.26 11.32
CA LEU A 10 -3.44 -3.44 10.13
C LEU A 10 -4.00 -4.08 8.85
N LEU A 11 -4.68 -3.29 8.04
CA LEU A 11 -4.92 -3.61 6.63
C LEU A 11 -3.94 -2.80 5.79
N VAL A 12 -2.99 -3.48 5.16
CA VAL A 12 -1.97 -2.85 4.31
C VAL A 12 -2.36 -3.09 2.85
N CYS A 13 -2.89 -2.04 2.23
CA CYS A 13 -3.27 -2.04 0.82
C CYS A 13 -2.15 -1.46 -0.03
N SER A 14 -1.91 -1.99 -1.22
CA SER A 14 -1.12 -1.32 -2.26
C SER A 14 -1.96 -0.96 -3.47
N ILE A 15 -1.58 0.15 -4.12
CA ILE A 15 -2.13 0.58 -5.40
C ILE A 15 -1.06 0.57 -6.49
N GLY A 16 -1.51 0.33 -7.71
CA GLY A 16 -0.69 0.05 -8.89
C GLY A 16 -1.59 -0.37 -10.05
N ASN A 17 -1.09 -0.33 -11.28
CA ASN A 17 -1.88 -0.77 -12.43
C ASN A 17 -1.84 -2.31 -12.59
N PRO A 18 -2.93 -2.94 -13.04
CA PRO A 18 -3.02 -4.40 -13.17
C PRO A 18 -2.45 -4.91 -14.50
N GLY A 19 -1.89 -6.13 -14.48
CA GLY A 19 -1.44 -6.83 -15.68
C GLY A 19 0.06 -6.74 -15.94
N ALA A 20 0.58 -7.69 -16.73
CA ALA A 20 2.02 -7.92 -16.93
C ALA A 20 2.78 -6.71 -17.52
N GLN A 21 2.10 -5.87 -18.30
CA GLN A 21 2.67 -4.65 -18.87
C GLN A 21 3.04 -3.61 -17.81
N TYR A 22 2.32 -3.56 -16.69
CA TYR A 22 2.57 -2.63 -15.58
C TYR A 22 3.30 -3.26 -14.39
N ALA A 23 3.62 -4.56 -14.49
CA ALA A 23 4.43 -5.22 -13.49
C ALA A 23 5.81 -4.56 -13.41
N ASN A 24 6.22 -4.20 -12.18
CA ASN A 24 7.47 -3.51 -11.87
C ASN A 24 7.64 -2.15 -12.56
N THR A 25 6.57 -1.44 -12.90
CA THR A 25 6.67 0.00 -13.20
C THR A 25 6.86 0.81 -11.92
N LEU A 26 7.40 2.02 -12.04
CA LEU A 26 7.53 2.93 -10.88
C LEU A 26 6.17 3.20 -10.23
N HIS A 27 5.10 3.32 -11.02
CA HIS A 27 3.73 3.48 -10.51
C HIS A 27 3.15 2.24 -9.82
N SER A 28 3.83 1.10 -9.93
CA SER A 28 3.49 -0.16 -9.26
C SER A 28 4.47 -0.45 -8.11
N ALA A 29 5.27 0.54 -7.66
CA ALA A 29 6.22 0.37 -6.55
C ALA A 29 5.54 -0.16 -5.28
N GLY A 30 4.30 0.29 -4.99
CA GLY A 30 3.50 -0.25 -3.89
C GLY A 30 3.24 -1.76 -4.02
N HIS A 31 2.95 -2.26 -5.23
CA HIS A 31 2.77 -3.69 -5.48
C HIS A 31 4.09 -4.45 -5.29
N THR A 32 5.19 -3.94 -5.84
CA THR A 32 6.52 -4.54 -5.67
C THR A 32 6.89 -4.65 -4.19
N VAL A 33 6.65 -3.60 -3.42
CA VAL A 33 6.86 -3.57 -1.97
C VAL A 33 5.99 -4.60 -1.25
N LEU A 34 4.70 -4.70 -1.55
CA LEU A 34 3.83 -5.66 -0.88
C LEU A 34 4.19 -7.11 -1.20
N ASN A 35 4.64 -7.40 -2.42
CA ASN A 35 5.15 -8.73 -2.77
C ASN A 35 6.37 -9.10 -1.93
N HIS A 36 7.33 -8.17 -1.80
CA HIS A 36 8.53 -8.41 -1.02
C HIS A 36 8.24 -8.43 0.50
N LEU A 37 7.31 -7.60 0.98
CA LEU A 37 6.81 -7.62 2.35
C LEU A 37 6.16 -8.96 2.69
N ALA A 38 5.29 -9.50 1.83
CA ALA A 38 4.66 -10.79 2.03
C ALA A 38 5.72 -11.91 2.17
N ALA A 39 6.70 -11.94 1.26
CA ALA A 39 7.81 -12.90 1.33
C ALA A 39 8.62 -12.74 2.62
N ARG A 40 8.92 -11.50 3.02
CA ARG A 40 9.68 -11.18 4.23
C ARG A 40 8.97 -11.59 5.52
N LEU A 41 7.64 -11.56 5.52
CA LEU A 41 6.77 -12.00 6.61
C LEU A 41 6.46 -13.52 6.57
N GLY A 42 6.91 -14.23 5.52
CA GLY A 42 6.61 -15.65 5.34
C GLY A 42 5.17 -15.93 4.94
N TYR A 43 4.46 -14.96 4.35
CA TYR A 43 3.08 -15.15 3.90
C TYR A 43 3.04 -15.89 2.55
N GLY A 44 1.92 -16.57 2.31
CA GLY A 44 1.64 -17.20 1.03
C GLY A 44 1.45 -16.19 -0.12
N PRO A 45 1.40 -16.67 -1.38
CA PRO A 45 1.18 -15.82 -2.54
C PRO A 45 -0.16 -15.08 -2.44
N PHE A 46 -0.22 -13.89 -3.04
CA PHE A 46 -1.45 -13.14 -3.19
C PHE A 46 -2.47 -13.93 -4.02
N SER A 47 -3.66 -14.11 -3.48
CA SER A 47 -4.73 -14.90 -4.11
C SER A 47 -6.06 -14.16 -4.12
N LYS A 48 -6.90 -14.47 -5.10
CA LYS A 48 -8.22 -13.85 -5.24
C LYS A 48 -9.21 -14.51 -4.30
N GLU A 49 -9.87 -13.71 -3.47
CA GLU A 49 -10.96 -14.15 -2.60
C GLU A 49 -12.24 -13.36 -2.93
N ARG A 50 -13.39 -14.05 -3.05
CA ARG A 50 -14.66 -13.44 -3.50
C ARG A 50 -15.10 -12.24 -2.64
N THR A 51 -14.83 -12.27 -1.34
CA THR A 51 -15.30 -11.25 -0.39
C THR A 51 -14.39 -10.01 -0.35
N TRP A 52 -13.20 -10.06 -0.95
CA TRP A 52 -12.19 -8.99 -0.89
C TRP A 52 -12.18 -8.10 -2.15
N GLY A 53 -13.33 -8.00 -2.81
CA GLY A 53 -13.49 -7.24 -4.05
C GLY A 53 -12.68 -7.83 -5.20
N LYS A 54 -12.12 -6.96 -6.04
CA LYS A 54 -11.32 -7.38 -7.20
C LYS A 54 -9.85 -7.63 -6.89
N GLY A 55 -9.38 -7.22 -5.71
CA GLY A 55 -7.98 -7.34 -5.34
C GLY A 55 -7.55 -8.74 -4.96
N LEU A 56 -6.27 -8.85 -4.62
CA LEU A 56 -5.64 -10.09 -4.17
C LEU A 56 -5.24 -9.94 -2.70
N VAL A 57 -5.32 -11.02 -1.93
CA VAL A 57 -5.06 -11.03 -0.48
C VAL A 57 -3.91 -11.95 -0.16
N SER A 58 -3.07 -11.52 0.77
CA SER A 58 -2.07 -12.36 1.44
C SER A 58 -2.07 -12.04 2.93
N ARG A 59 -2.07 -13.06 3.78
CA ARG A 59 -2.23 -12.94 5.23
C ARG A 59 -1.57 -14.14 5.93
N PRO A 60 -1.29 -14.05 7.23
CA PRO A 60 -0.65 -15.16 7.93
C PRO A 60 -1.53 -16.41 7.96
N THR A 61 -0.92 -17.58 7.97
CA THR A 61 -1.59 -18.88 8.07
C THR A 61 -2.03 -19.20 9.50
N SER A 62 -1.36 -18.63 10.51
CA SER A 62 -1.70 -18.79 11.93
C SER A 62 -1.92 -17.42 12.60
N LEU A 63 -2.92 -17.36 13.49
CA LEU A 63 -3.29 -16.15 14.25
C LEU A 63 -2.18 -15.67 15.21
N ASP A 64 -1.16 -16.49 15.46
CA ASP A 64 -0.03 -16.20 16.36
C ASP A 64 1.09 -15.38 15.71
N SER A 65 0.96 -15.04 14.41
CA SER A 65 1.92 -14.20 13.68
C SER A 65 1.29 -12.85 13.35
N SER A 66 2.13 -11.83 13.16
CA SER A 66 1.76 -10.41 13.00
C SER A 66 0.41 -10.19 12.31
N SER A 67 -0.45 -9.37 12.93
CA SER A 67 -1.87 -9.19 12.62
C SER A 67 -2.19 -8.50 11.29
N TRP A 68 -1.23 -8.42 10.36
CA TRP A 68 -1.35 -7.60 9.17
C TRP A 68 -1.97 -8.40 8.04
N THR A 69 -3.07 -7.88 7.49
CA THR A 69 -3.63 -8.37 6.22
C THR A 69 -3.09 -7.53 5.09
N LEU A 70 -2.51 -8.16 4.07
CA LEU A 70 -2.02 -7.49 2.87
C LEU A 70 -3.06 -7.63 1.76
N TRP A 71 -3.29 -6.53 1.05
CA TRP A 71 -4.21 -6.49 -0.10
C TRP A 71 -3.59 -5.72 -1.26
N GLN A 72 -3.64 -6.28 -2.47
CA GLN A 72 -3.16 -5.62 -3.68
C GLN A 72 -4.33 -5.28 -4.60
N SER A 73 -4.34 -4.05 -5.12
CA SER A 73 -5.32 -3.63 -6.11
C SER A 73 -5.14 -4.40 -7.43
N SER A 74 -6.27 -4.82 -8.01
CA SER A 74 -6.33 -5.35 -9.37
C SER A 74 -7.08 -4.40 -10.32
N ASP A 75 -7.41 -3.20 -9.88
CA ASP A 75 -8.03 -2.15 -10.69
C ASP A 75 -6.97 -1.18 -11.20
N TYR A 76 -7.27 -0.48 -12.30
CA TYR A 76 -6.43 0.62 -12.77
C TYR A 76 -6.21 1.67 -11.68
N MET A 77 -5.10 2.38 -11.75
CA MET A 77 -4.67 3.31 -10.71
C MET A 77 -5.76 4.34 -10.40
N ASN A 78 -6.38 4.94 -11.41
CA ASN A 78 -7.46 5.92 -11.25
C ASN A 78 -8.77 5.32 -10.68
N GLU A 79 -8.89 4.01 -10.57
CA GLU A 79 -10.06 3.29 -10.05
C GLU A 79 -9.81 2.58 -8.71
N SER A 80 -8.59 2.71 -8.15
CA SER A 80 -8.16 1.99 -6.95
C SER A 80 -9.04 2.22 -5.72
N GLY A 81 -9.75 3.35 -5.64
CA GLY A 81 -10.60 3.69 -4.49
C GLY A 81 -11.73 2.67 -4.24
N LYS A 82 -12.32 2.10 -5.29
CA LYS A 82 -13.40 1.11 -5.17
C LYS A 82 -12.89 -0.18 -4.51
N GLY A 83 -11.74 -0.67 -4.96
CA GLY A 83 -11.11 -1.87 -4.42
C GLY A 83 -10.68 -1.70 -2.96
N VAL A 84 -10.01 -0.59 -2.64
CA VAL A 84 -9.57 -0.28 -1.27
C VAL A 84 -10.76 -0.18 -0.31
N LYS A 85 -11.86 0.48 -0.73
CA LYS A 85 -13.09 0.56 0.08
C LYS A 85 -13.69 -0.82 0.34
N ALA A 86 -13.80 -1.67 -0.67
CA ALA A 86 -14.32 -3.02 -0.52
C ALA A 86 -13.46 -3.86 0.43
N ALA A 87 -12.13 -3.82 0.28
CA ALA A 87 -11.19 -4.49 1.16
C ALA A 87 -11.31 -4.02 2.61
N TYR A 88 -11.41 -2.71 2.83
CA TYR A 88 -11.60 -2.13 4.16
C TYR A 88 -12.91 -2.59 4.81
N HIS A 89 -14.03 -2.57 4.10
CA HIS A 89 -15.31 -3.06 4.62
C HIS A 89 -15.27 -4.55 5.00
N GLU A 90 -14.68 -5.39 4.14
CA GLU A 90 -14.54 -6.83 4.38
C GLU A 90 -13.61 -7.15 5.56
N TRP A 91 -12.56 -6.34 5.75
CA TRP A 91 -11.62 -6.51 6.84
C TRP A 91 -12.18 -6.00 8.17
N SER A 92 -12.71 -4.78 8.18
CA SER A 92 -13.19 -4.12 9.41
C SER A 92 -14.34 -4.86 10.09
N ARG A 93 -15.23 -5.51 9.34
CA ARG A 93 -16.32 -6.35 9.91
C ARG A 93 -15.83 -7.56 10.70
N LYS A 94 -14.54 -7.93 10.56
CA LYS A 94 -13.91 -9.05 11.27
C LYS A 94 -13.14 -8.60 12.51
N LEU A 95 -13.05 -7.29 12.75
CA LEU A 95 -12.35 -6.73 13.90
C LEU A 95 -13.26 -6.82 15.14
N PRO A 96 -12.84 -7.48 16.23
CA PRO A 96 -13.66 -7.65 17.43
C PRO A 96 -14.16 -6.33 18.03
N ASP A 97 -13.30 -5.31 18.04
CA ASP A 97 -13.55 -4.03 18.73
C ASP A 97 -13.71 -2.87 17.74
N GLY A 98 -13.82 -3.15 16.44
CA GLY A 98 -13.86 -2.15 15.36
C GLY A 98 -12.59 -1.30 15.21
N ASN A 99 -11.58 -1.50 16.05
CA ASN A 99 -10.33 -0.75 16.05
C ASN A 99 -9.30 -1.41 15.12
N GLY A 100 -8.84 -0.65 14.13
CA GLY A 100 -7.83 -1.07 13.17
C GLY A 100 -7.37 0.10 12.32
N ARG A 101 -6.20 -0.03 11.68
CA ARG A 101 -5.66 1.01 10.79
C ARG A 101 -5.64 0.52 9.34
N LEU A 102 -6.12 1.35 8.44
CA LEU A 102 -5.93 1.21 7.00
C LEU A 102 -4.64 1.92 6.58
N ILE A 103 -3.76 1.20 5.90
CA ILE A 103 -2.52 1.71 5.32
C ILE A 103 -2.61 1.58 3.80
N VAL A 104 -2.26 2.64 3.08
CA VAL A 104 -2.15 2.64 1.62
C VAL A 104 -0.69 2.88 1.24
N VAL A 105 -0.07 1.88 0.63
CA VAL A 105 1.29 1.92 0.08
C VAL A 105 1.22 2.33 -1.38
N HIS A 106 1.97 3.36 -1.75
CA HIS A 106 1.94 3.96 -3.09
C HIS A 106 3.32 4.52 -3.50
N ASP A 107 3.51 4.87 -4.76
CA ASP A 107 4.70 5.58 -5.22
C ASP A 107 4.70 7.06 -4.82
N GLU A 108 5.86 7.60 -4.47
CA GLU A 108 6.06 8.98 -4.05
C GLU A 108 7.11 9.66 -4.93
N LEU A 109 6.64 10.52 -5.83
CA LEU A 109 7.49 11.27 -6.76
C LEU A 109 8.48 12.21 -6.05
N GLU A 110 8.11 12.71 -4.89
CA GLU A 110 8.79 13.85 -4.27
C GLU A 110 9.83 13.40 -3.24
N LYS A 111 10.10 12.09 -3.20
CA LYS A 111 11.09 11.47 -2.33
C LYS A 111 12.14 10.75 -3.16
N PRO A 112 13.41 10.76 -2.70
CA PRO A 112 14.47 9.99 -3.33
C PRO A 112 14.09 8.51 -3.44
N LEU A 113 14.62 7.85 -4.48
CA LEU A 113 14.40 6.42 -4.72
C LEU A 113 14.60 5.58 -3.44
N GLY A 114 13.61 4.76 -3.10
CA GLY A 114 13.62 3.87 -1.92
C GLY A 114 13.30 4.55 -0.58
N ALA A 115 13.22 5.88 -0.52
CA ALA A 115 12.93 6.57 0.73
C ALA A 115 11.45 6.39 1.15
N VAL A 116 11.23 6.00 2.41
CA VAL A 116 9.86 5.81 2.95
C VAL A 116 9.35 7.10 3.59
N ASN A 117 8.15 7.51 3.20
CA ASN A 117 7.46 8.68 3.74
C ASN A 117 6.11 8.25 4.32
N VAL A 118 5.92 8.42 5.63
CA VAL A 118 4.67 8.07 6.32
C VAL A 118 3.87 9.34 6.61
N LYS A 119 2.59 9.34 6.24
CA LYS A 119 1.65 10.43 6.54
C LYS A 119 0.42 9.87 7.24
N THR A 120 0.24 10.25 8.50
CA THR A 120 -0.92 9.89 9.33
C THR A 120 -2.00 10.97 9.35
N GLN A 121 -1.64 12.21 8.99
CA GLN A 121 -2.59 13.32 8.89
C GLN A 121 -3.61 13.07 7.77
N GLN A 122 -4.89 13.28 8.08
CA GLN A 122 -6.00 13.15 7.14
C GLN A 122 -6.22 14.46 6.35
N GLY A 123 -6.93 14.36 5.22
CA GLY A 123 -7.24 15.53 4.37
C GLY A 123 -6.07 16.08 3.55
N LEU A 124 -4.91 15.40 3.55
CA LEU A 124 -3.76 15.80 2.74
C LEU A 124 -4.08 15.71 1.23
N SER A 125 -3.59 16.67 0.45
CA SER A 125 -3.67 16.62 -1.02
C SER A 125 -3.09 15.32 -1.59
N ALA A 126 -3.66 14.83 -2.68
CA ALA A 126 -3.12 13.69 -3.43
C ALA A 126 -1.86 14.04 -4.25
N ARG A 127 -1.46 15.33 -4.30
CA ARG A 127 -0.26 15.82 -5.03
C ARG A 127 -0.18 15.31 -6.48
N GLY A 128 -1.33 15.21 -7.15
CA GLY A 128 -1.41 14.72 -8.53
C GLY A 128 -1.55 13.21 -8.68
N HIS A 129 -1.32 12.40 -7.64
CA HIS A 129 -1.36 10.95 -7.71
C HIS A 129 -2.80 10.42 -7.91
N ASN A 130 -3.07 9.79 -9.05
CA ASN A 130 -4.42 9.40 -9.46
C ASN A 130 -5.07 8.34 -8.55
N GLY A 131 -4.29 7.39 -8.04
CA GLY A 131 -4.82 6.40 -7.08
C GLY A 131 -5.22 6.99 -5.73
N LEU A 132 -4.39 7.87 -5.15
CA LEU A 132 -4.77 8.62 -3.96
C LEU A 132 -6.01 9.49 -4.19
N LYS A 133 -6.12 10.18 -5.35
CA LYS A 133 -7.34 10.92 -5.71
C LYS A 133 -8.58 10.01 -5.71
N SER A 134 -8.46 8.84 -6.33
CA SER A 134 -9.53 7.82 -6.39
C SER A 134 -9.95 7.33 -5.01
N ILE A 135 -8.99 7.04 -4.13
CA ILE A 135 -9.26 6.61 -2.75
C ILE A 135 -9.97 7.72 -1.98
N MET A 136 -9.44 8.94 -2.02
CA MET A 136 -10.01 10.09 -1.30
C MET A 136 -11.45 10.39 -1.73
N SER A 137 -11.79 10.24 -3.01
CA SER A 137 -13.16 10.45 -3.49
C SER A 137 -14.12 9.31 -3.15
N THR A 138 -13.61 8.10 -2.91
CA THR A 138 -14.44 6.89 -2.76
C THR A 138 -14.62 6.45 -1.31
N ILE A 139 -13.57 6.56 -0.48
CA ILE A 139 -13.52 5.98 0.87
C ILE A 139 -14.26 6.81 1.93
N GLY A 140 -14.69 8.03 1.57
CA GLY A 140 -15.44 8.92 2.44
C GLY A 140 -14.59 9.43 3.61
N ILE A 141 -15.16 9.41 4.82
CA ILE A 141 -14.51 9.87 6.05
C ILE A 141 -13.54 8.86 6.68
N THR A 142 -13.40 7.67 6.09
CA THR A 142 -12.55 6.60 6.62
C THR A 142 -11.09 7.06 6.64
N PRO A 143 -10.44 7.16 7.81
CA PRO A 143 -9.05 7.58 7.88
C PRO A 143 -8.13 6.49 7.35
N PHE A 144 -7.07 6.90 6.65
CA PHE A 144 -6.01 5.99 6.22
C PHE A 144 -4.63 6.62 6.33
N VAL A 145 -3.63 5.79 6.62
CA VAL A 145 -2.23 6.18 6.63
C VAL A 145 -1.67 6.01 5.23
N ARG A 146 -0.89 6.98 4.76
CA ARG A 146 -0.16 6.87 3.49
C ARG A 146 1.28 6.47 3.76
N VAL A 147 1.74 5.43 3.09
CA VAL A 147 3.14 5.01 3.07
C VAL A 147 3.63 5.19 1.63
N GLY A 148 4.25 6.34 1.38
CA GLY A 148 4.85 6.66 0.10
C GLY A 148 6.24 6.04 -0.01
N VAL A 149 6.49 5.36 -1.13
CA VAL A 149 7.80 4.80 -1.46
C VAL A 149 8.40 5.66 -2.55
N GLY A 150 9.52 6.30 -2.22
CA GLY A 150 10.17 7.24 -3.11
C GLY A 150 10.57 6.59 -4.41
N ILE A 151 10.14 7.20 -5.52
CA ILE A 151 10.53 6.80 -6.88
C ILE A 151 11.37 7.86 -7.56
N GLY A 152 11.50 9.05 -6.96
CA GLY A 152 12.09 10.22 -7.60
C GLY A 152 11.13 10.89 -8.59
N ARG A 153 11.60 11.97 -9.22
CA ARG A 153 10.82 12.75 -10.17
C ARG A 153 11.66 13.01 -11.43
N PRO A 154 11.06 13.00 -12.63
CA PRO A 154 11.75 13.49 -13.83
C PRO A 154 12.04 14.99 -13.69
N VAL A 155 13.01 15.47 -14.47
CA VAL A 155 13.38 16.89 -14.52
C VAL A 155 12.18 17.74 -14.98
N SER A 156 11.49 17.28 -16.03
CA SER A 156 10.27 17.90 -16.51
C SER A 156 9.14 17.71 -15.51
N ARG A 157 8.33 18.77 -15.33
CA ARG A 157 7.12 18.75 -14.49
C ARG A 157 5.84 18.65 -15.31
N GLU A 158 5.96 18.59 -16.63
CA GLU A 158 4.81 18.44 -17.52
C GLU A 158 4.05 17.14 -17.25
N PRO A 159 2.70 17.15 -17.25
CA PRO A 159 1.91 15.97 -16.91
C PRO A 159 2.25 14.71 -17.71
N ASP A 160 2.47 14.87 -19.02
CA ASP A 160 2.77 13.74 -19.92
C ASP A 160 4.14 13.13 -19.65
N ASP A 161 5.12 13.95 -19.28
CA ASP A 161 6.46 13.46 -18.92
C ASP A 161 6.44 12.72 -17.59
N VAL A 162 5.68 13.23 -16.61
CA VAL A 162 5.47 12.54 -15.33
C VAL A 162 4.73 11.22 -15.55
N ALA A 163 3.70 11.21 -16.40
CA ALA A 163 2.97 9.99 -16.73
C ALA A 163 3.88 8.94 -17.39
N ARG A 164 4.68 9.34 -18.39
CA ARG A 164 5.67 8.45 -19.03
C ARG A 164 6.69 7.93 -18.03
N TYR A 165 7.17 8.79 -17.12
CA TYR A 165 8.11 8.42 -16.08
C TYR A 165 7.55 7.35 -15.16
N VAL A 166 6.37 7.56 -14.56
CA VAL A 166 5.80 6.58 -13.61
C VAL A 166 5.42 5.26 -14.29
N LEU A 167 5.09 5.28 -15.58
CA LEU A 167 4.78 4.07 -16.35
C LEU A 167 6.02 3.32 -16.86
N LYS A 168 7.22 3.88 -16.73
CA LYS A 168 8.49 3.19 -17.03
C LYS A 168 8.66 1.99 -16.09
N LYS A 169 9.15 0.86 -16.63
CA LYS A 169 9.64 -0.27 -15.83
C LYS A 169 10.88 0.13 -15.05
N MET A 170 10.91 -0.24 -13.77
CA MET A 170 12.08 -0.12 -12.92
C MET A 170 13.22 -0.93 -13.52
N ASP A 171 14.41 -0.32 -13.58
CA ASP A 171 15.64 -1.07 -13.77
C ASP A 171 16.02 -1.84 -12.50
N ASN A 172 17.09 -2.63 -12.56
CA ASN A 172 17.51 -3.48 -11.45
C ASN A 172 17.89 -2.67 -10.20
N LYS A 173 18.48 -1.48 -10.35
CA LYS A 173 18.86 -0.62 -9.22
C LYS A 173 17.63 0.03 -8.59
N GLU A 174 16.72 0.53 -9.42
CA GLU A 174 15.43 1.09 -9.02
C GLU A 174 14.61 0.06 -8.24
N LYS A 175 14.48 -1.15 -8.79
CA LYS A 175 13.76 -2.24 -8.15
C LYS A 175 14.39 -2.65 -6.83
N ALA A 176 15.70 -2.85 -6.78
CA ALA A 176 16.40 -3.23 -5.56
C ALA A 176 16.25 -2.18 -4.45
N ALA A 177 16.31 -0.89 -4.79
CA ALA A 177 16.10 0.19 -3.82
C ALA A 177 14.66 0.22 -3.28
N VAL A 178 13.67 -0.01 -4.14
CA VAL A 178 12.26 -0.14 -3.74
C VAL A 178 12.04 -1.36 -2.84
N GLU A 179 12.63 -2.51 -3.17
CA GLU A 179 12.55 -3.73 -2.33
C GLU A 179 13.25 -3.54 -0.98
N ALA A 180 14.41 -2.89 -0.94
CA ALA A 180 15.13 -2.59 0.30
C ALA A 180 14.33 -1.68 1.26
N SER A 181 13.37 -0.90 0.76
CA SER A 181 12.51 -0.06 1.59
C SER A 181 11.61 -0.86 2.56
N VAL A 182 11.42 -2.16 2.30
CA VAL A 182 10.55 -3.04 3.09
C VAL A 182 10.94 -3.09 4.57
N GLU A 183 12.23 -3.14 4.91
CA GLU A 183 12.65 -3.16 6.32
C GLU A 183 12.22 -1.89 7.07
N GLN A 184 12.36 -0.73 6.42
CA GLN A 184 11.90 0.53 6.97
C GLN A 184 10.36 0.56 7.07
N ILE A 185 9.64 0.04 6.09
CA ILE A 185 8.17 -0.06 6.12
C ILE A 185 7.73 -0.96 7.27
N ILE A 186 8.34 -2.13 7.47
CA ILE A 186 8.06 -3.02 8.62
C ILE A 186 8.22 -2.26 9.94
N ALA A 187 9.31 -1.50 10.10
CA ALA A 187 9.52 -0.70 11.29
C ALA A 187 8.43 0.37 11.51
N GLN A 188 7.93 0.99 10.44
CA GLN A 188 6.83 1.96 10.53
C GLN A 188 5.49 1.28 10.82
N LEU A 189 5.20 0.13 10.21
CA LEU A 189 3.99 -0.65 10.47
C LEU A 189 3.95 -1.11 11.93
N LYS A 190 5.06 -1.58 12.49
CA LYS A 190 5.16 -1.92 13.92
C LYS A 190 4.85 -0.75 14.86
N LYS A 191 5.29 0.47 14.52
CA LYS A 191 4.92 1.68 15.28
C LYS A 191 3.42 1.97 15.19
N LEU A 192 2.84 1.80 14.00
CA LEU A 192 1.41 2.02 13.79
C LEU A 192 0.56 0.96 14.50
N GLU A 193 1.07 -0.25 14.64
CA GLU A 193 0.47 -1.35 15.39
C GLU A 193 0.51 -1.11 16.91
N SER A 194 1.57 -0.48 17.43
CA SER A 194 1.75 -0.25 18.87
C SER A 194 1.01 0.96 19.45
N GLY A 195 0.46 1.84 18.60
CA GLY A 195 -0.20 3.09 19.03
C GLY A 195 0.55 4.32 18.56
#